data_AF-A0AAD5JE75-F1
#
_entry.id   AF-A0AAD5JE75-F1
#
_cell.length_a   1.000
_cell.length_b   1.000
_cell.length_c   1.000
_cell.angle_alpha   90.00
_cell.angle_beta   90.00
_cell.angle_gamma   90.00
#
_symmetry.space_group_name_H-M   'P 1'
#
loop_
_entity.id
_entity.type
_entity.pdbx_description
1 polymer ?
#
loop_
_entity_poly.entity_id
_entity_poly.type
_entity_poly.pdbx_seq_one_letter_code
_entity_poly.pdbx_strand_id
1 'polypeptide(L)' 'MQIRSQIQSAKKGSLSIYDHVLKMKSFAESLSAAGQPMSDRDLLMNILEGVGSEFDVVVVTITALQSTISI' A
#
# COMPACT_ATOMS: atom_id res chain seq x y z
N MET A 1 1.35 2.63 -19.22
CA MET A 1 0.87 2.54 -17.83
C MET A 1 1.58 1.41 -17.09
N GLN A 2 2.86 1.58 -16.75
CA GLN A 2 3.69 0.49 -16.20
C GLN A 2 3.73 0.48 -14.66
N ILE A 3 3.64 1.65 -14.03
CA ILE A 3 3.73 1.81 -12.57
C ILE A 3 2.52 1.21 -11.85
N ARG A 4 1.29 1.40 -12.38
CA ARG A 4 0.07 0.79 -11.79
C ARG A 4 0.13 -0.73 -11.75
N SER A 5 0.67 -1.36 -12.79
CA SER A 5 0.86 -2.82 -12.84
C SER A 5 1.93 -3.28 -11.87
N GLN A 6 2.99 -2.50 -11.67
CA GLN A 6 4.04 -2.80 -10.67
C GLN A 6 3.49 -2.76 -9.25
N ILE A 7 2.66 -1.76 -8.92
CA ILE A 7 1.98 -1.65 -7.63
C ILE A 7 1.10 -2.86 -7.36
N GLN A 8 0.26 -3.27 -8.32
CA GLN A 8 -0.61 -4.44 -8.17
C GLN A 8 0.16 -5.76 -8.02
N SER A 9 1.36 -5.85 -8.59
CA SER A 9 2.24 -7.02 -8.44
C SER A 9 3.16 -6.96 -7.22
N ALA A 10 3.21 -5.82 -6.51
CA ALA A 10 4.14 -5.60 -5.42
C ALA A 10 3.65 -6.34 -4.16
N LYS A 11 4.24 -7.51 -3.93
CA LYS A 11 4.12 -8.25 -2.67
C LYS A 11 5.38 -8.07 -1.85
N LYS A 12 5.24 -8.08 -0.52
CA LYS A 12 6.33 -8.15 0.46
C LYS A 12 7.25 -9.32 0.11
N GLY A 13 6.67 -10.51 -0.10
CA GLY A 13 7.46 -11.71 -0.37
C GLY A 13 8.48 -11.94 0.75
N SER A 14 9.77 -11.91 0.40
CA SER A 14 10.90 -12.02 1.34
C SER A 14 11.38 -10.69 1.92
N LEU A 15 10.81 -9.55 1.51
CA LEU A 15 11.18 -8.23 2.03
C LEU A 15 10.72 -8.05 3.48
N SER A 16 11.42 -7.19 4.23
CA SER A 16 10.88 -6.72 5.50
C SER A 16 9.64 -5.84 5.26
N ILE A 17 8.77 -5.69 6.26
CA ILE A 17 7.61 -4.78 6.16
C ILE A 17 8.09 -3.36 5.86
N TYR A 18 9.18 -2.94 6.50
CA TYR A 18 9.77 -1.63 6.29
C TYR A 18 10.18 -1.42 4.82
N ASP A 19 10.90 -2.38 4.23
CA ASP A 19 11.33 -2.29 2.83
C ASP A 19 10.16 -2.31 1.86
N HIS A 20 9.13 -3.11 2.15
CA HIS A 20 7.90 -3.15 1.37
C HIS A 20 7.15 -1.81 1.39
N VAL A 21 7.00 -1.20 2.57
CA VAL A 21 6.37 0.13 2.73
C VAL A 21 7.18 1.20 1.99
N LEU A 22 8.52 1.17 2.13
CA LEU A 22 9.40 2.14 1.47
C LEU A 22 9.30 2.05 -0.06
N LYS A 23 9.25 0.82 -0.59
CA LYS A 23 9.05 0.57 -2.02
C LYS A 23 7.71 1.10 -2.51
N MET A 24 6.63 0.87 -1.76
CA MET A 24 5.31 1.38 -2.13
C MET A 24 5.24 2.90 -2.11
N LYS A 25 5.87 3.54 -1.11
CA LYS A 25 6.00 5.00 -1.04
C LYS A 25 6.74 5.56 -2.27
N SER A 26 7.82 4.92 -2.70
CA SER A 26 8.54 5.32 -3.92
C SER A 26 7.66 5.24 -5.18
N PHE A 27 6.77 4.26 -5.28
CA PHE A 27 5.79 4.20 -6.37
C PHE A 27 4.76 5.32 -6.30
N ALA A 28 4.29 5.68 -5.10
CA ALA A 28 3.37 6.81 -4.90
C ALA A 28 4.04 8.15 -5.29
N GLU A 29 5.30 8.34 -4.89
CA GLU A 29 6.10 9.51 -5.27
C GLU A 29 6.29 9.58 -6.79
N SER A 30 6.58 8.44 -7.43
CA SER A 30 6.72 8.35 -8.89
C SER A 30 5.40 8.67 -9.62
N LEU A 31 4.27 8.20 -9.09
CA LEU A 31 2.94 8.51 -9.60
C LEU A 31 2.59 9.99 -9.43
N SER A 32 2.91 10.58 -8.27
CA SER A 32 2.76 12.01 -8.01
C SER A 32 3.61 12.85 -8.97
N ALA A 33 4.86 12.48 -9.19
CA ALA A 33 5.76 13.15 -10.14
C ALA A 33 5.26 13.04 -11.60
N ALA A 34 4.56 11.96 -11.94
CA ALA A 34 3.91 11.76 -13.24
C ALA A 34 2.56 12.50 -13.38
N GLY A 35 2.15 13.31 -12.40
CA GLY A 35 0.87 14.02 -12.42
C GLY A 35 -0.35 13.14 -12.13
N GLN A 36 -0.14 11.93 -11.60
CA GLN A 36 -1.18 10.98 -11.22
C GLN A 36 -1.07 10.62 -9.73
N PRO A 37 -1.20 11.60 -8.81
CA PRO A 37 -1.04 11.33 -7.39
C PRO A 37 -2.01 10.26 -6.91
N MET A 38 -1.51 9.37 -6.06
CA MET A 38 -2.29 8.33 -5.38
C MET A 38 -2.74 8.87 -4.03
N SER A 39 -3.97 8.56 -3.61
CA SER A 39 -4.44 8.96 -2.28
C SER A 39 -3.76 8.13 -1.19
N ASP A 40 -3.60 8.69 0.01
CA ASP A 40 -3.01 7.95 1.14
C ASP A 40 -3.81 6.68 1.46
N ARG A 41 -5.12 6.71 1.27
CA ARG A 41 -6.00 5.55 1.44
C ARG A 41 -5.69 4.45 0.42
N ASP A 42 -5.53 4.81 -0.85
CA ASP A 42 -5.19 3.85 -1.91
C ASP A 42 -3.78 3.29 -1.70
N LEU A 43 -2.82 4.14 -1.32
CA LEU A 43 -1.46 3.71 -1.00
C LEU A 43 -1.47 2.69 0.15
N LEU A 44 -2.21 2.97 1.20
CA LEU A 44 -2.31 2.11 2.37
C LEU A 44 -2.98 0.78 2.03
N MET A 45 -4.06 0.78 1.24
CA MET A 45 -4.66 -0.46 0.73
C MET A 45 -3.67 -1.30 -0.07
N ASN A 46 -2.91 -0.68 -0.99
CA ASN A 46 -1.89 -1.39 -1.78
C ASN A 46 -0.78 -1.97 -0.89
N ILE A 47 -0.37 -1.26 0.18
CA ILE A 47 0.58 -1.78 1.16
C ILE A 47 -0.01 -3.02 1.84
N LEU A 48 -1.22 -2.91 2.40
CA LEU A 48 -1.87 -3.97 3.17
C LEU A 48 -2.13 -5.23 2.33
N GLU A 49 -2.57 -5.08 1.07
CA GLU A 49 -2.74 -6.20 0.13
C GLU A 49 -1.42 -6.93 -0.17
N GLY A 50 -0.30 -6.20 -0.14
CA GLY A 50 1.03 -6.74 -0.45
C GLY A 50 1.75 -7.38 0.74
N VAL A 51 1.36 -7.11 1.99
CA VAL A 51 2.11 -7.50 3.20
C VAL A 51 2.03 -9.01 3.52
N GLY A 52 1.02 -9.71 3.03
CA GLY A 52 0.86 -11.17 3.15
C GLY A 52 -0.01 -11.62 4.33
N SER A 53 -0.51 -12.85 4.26
CA SER A 53 -1.56 -13.37 5.15
C SER A 53 -1.16 -13.50 6.63
N GLU A 54 0.14 -13.50 6.90
CA GLU A 54 0.67 -13.48 8.27
C GLU A 54 0.27 -12.20 9.05
N PHE A 55 -0.13 -11.14 8.34
CA PHE A 55 -0.58 -9.87 8.92
C PHE A 55 -2.08 -9.60 8.71
N ASP A 56 -2.87 -10.59 8.29
CA ASP A 56 -4.31 -10.40 8.02
C ASP A 56 -5.06 -9.77 9.21
N VAL A 57 -4.72 -10.16 10.44
CA VAL A 57 -5.30 -9.57 11.66
C VAL A 57 -4.98 -8.07 11.78
N VAL A 58 -3.76 -7.66 11.44
CA VAL A 58 -3.33 -6.25 11.44
C VAL A 58 -4.03 -5.50 10.33
N VAL A 59 -4.11 -6.08 9.13
CA VAL A 59 -4.83 -5.53 7.97
C VAL A 59 -6.29 -5.28 8.30
N VAL A 60 -6.99 -6.26 8.87
CA VAL A 60 -8.40 -6.16 9.28
C VAL A 60 -8.58 -5.07 10.34
N THR A 61 -7.70 -5.02 11.34
CA THR A 61 -7.77 -4.01 12.41
C THR A 61 -7.59 -2.59 11.86
N ILE A 62 -6.59 -2.37 11.01
CA ILE A 62 -6.34 -1.06 10.40
C ILE A 62 -7.51 -0.64 9.49
N THR A 63 -8.04 -1.58 8.69
CA THR A 63 -9.17 -1.32 7.80
C THR A 63 -10.43 -0.96 8.60
N ALA A 64 -10.68 -1.66 9.71
CA ALA A 64 -11.79 -1.37 10.62
C ALA A 64 -11.65 0.02 11.28
N LEU A 65 -10.44 0.40 11.69
CA LEU A 65 -10.16 1.73 12.24
C LEU A 65 -10.41 2.83 11.21
N GLN A 66 -10.03 2.63 9.94
CA GLN A 66 -10.33 3.59 8.87
C GLN A 66 -11.83 3.73 8.58
N SER A 67 -12.62 2.68 8.78
CA SER A 67 -14.09 2.75 8.63
C SER A 67 -14.78 3.49 9.78
N THR A 68 -14.15 3.55 10.95
CA THR A 68 -14.72 4.15 12.17
C THR A 68 -14.47 5.66 12.22
N ILE A 69 -13.45 6.18 11.54
CA ILE A 69 -13.20 7.62 11.43
C ILE A 69 -14.08 8.19 10.30
N SER A 70 -15.37 8.32 10.58
CA SER A 70 -16.24 9.30 9.94
C SER A 70 -16.71 10.24 11.05
N ILE A 71 -15.97 11.33 11.27
CA ILE A 71 -16.39 12.46 12.10
C ILE A 71 -16.31 13.71 11.23
#